data_AF-A0A7S1RJF8-F1
#
_entry.id   AF-A0A7S1RJF8-F1
#
_cell.length_a   1.000
_cell.length_b   1.000
_cell.length_c   1.000
_cell.angle_alpha   90.00
_cell.angle_beta   90.00
_cell.angle_gamma   90.00
#
_symmetry.space_group_name_H-M   'P 1'
#
loop_
_entity.id
_entity.type
_entity.pdbx_description
1 polymer ?
#
loop_
_entity_poly.entity_id
_entity_poly.type
_entity_poly.pdbx_seq_one_letter_code
_entity_poly.pdbx_strand_id
1 'polypeptide(L)'
;QAEARLGDWFFHVFTLHWKILFVVVPPSLFLGGWACFWMALAMIGVVTAFVGDVASLVGCCIGIPQEITAITLVALGTSLPDTLASMTSAQMDDTADNSIGNILGSNCVNVFLGLGISWTIGAVYWRIKGATPEWKARTLNGQTYADLFMQPDGSGGLIVPAGTLLFSVCCYTFTAGLCILLLLVRRSRYGGELGGPKSAQQRDSLALFILWCIYVVCVSTYAAMNAEA
;
A
#
# COMPACT_ATOMS: atom_id res chain seq x y z
N GLN A 1 -25.22 -21.20 24.07
CA GLN A 1 -24.31 -20.08 23.80
C GLN A 1 -23.08 -20.31 24.66
N ALA A 2 -21.91 -20.54 24.07
CA ALA A 2 -20.69 -20.74 24.86
C ALA A 2 -20.38 -19.46 25.64
N GLU A 3 -19.96 -19.57 26.91
CA GLU A 3 -19.54 -18.42 27.71
C GLU A 3 -18.42 -17.68 26.98
N ALA A 4 -18.61 -16.38 26.74
CA ALA A 4 -17.62 -15.55 26.09
C ALA A 4 -16.34 -15.52 26.93
N ARG A 5 -15.20 -15.86 26.34
CA ARG A 5 -13.92 -15.84 27.04
C ARG A 5 -13.53 -14.39 27.34
N LEU A 6 -12.70 -14.17 28.36
CA LEU A 6 -12.21 -12.82 28.73
C LEU A 6 -11.57 -12.08 27.52
N GLY A 7 -10.91 -12.84 26.63
CA GLY A 7 -10.38 -12.30 25.37
C GLY A 7 -11.46 -11.78 24.43
N ASP A 8 -12.59 -12.49 24.29
CA ASP A 8 -13.71 -12.06 23.44
C ASP A 8 -14.31 -10.75 23.95
N TRP A 9 -14.41 -10.58 25.26
CA TRP A 9 -14.88 -9.35 25.89
C TRP A 9 -13.91 -8.19 25.63
N PHE A 10 -12.61 -8.40 25.81
CA PHE A 10 -11.59 -7.39 25.53
C PHE A 10 -11.64 -6.93 24.06
N PHE A 11 -11.63 -7.87 23.12
CA PHE A 11 -11.71 -7.54 21.70
C PHE A 11 -13.05 -6.88 21.34
N HIS A 12 -14.15 -7.25 22.00
CA HIS A 12 -15.42 -6.59 21.78
C HIS A 12 -15.39 -5.12 22.20
N VAL A 13 -14.87 -4.80 23.38
CA VAL A 13 -14.75 -3.41 23.87
C VAL A 13 -13.77 -2.62 23.00
N PHE A 14 -12.62 -3.21 22.67
CA PHE A 14 -11.62 -2.58 21.81
C PHE A 14 -12.18 -2.25 20.42
N THR A 15 -12.95 -3.14 19.81
CA THR A 15 -13.55 -2.91 18.49
C THR A 15 -14.89 -2.17 18.51
N LEU A 16 -15.41 -1.82 19.70
CA LEU A 16 -16.76 -1.27 19.84
C LEU A 16 -16.95 0.03 19.04
N HIS A 17 -15.97 0.92 19.06
CA HIS A 17 -16.03 2.17 18.31
C HIS A 17 -16.07 1.93 16.79
N TRP A 18 -15.36 0.92 16.29
CA TRP A 18 -15.45 0.48 14.89
C TRP A 18 -16.82 -0.12 14.57
N LYS A 19 -17.39 -0.94 15.46
CA LYS A 19 -18.74 -1.49 15.27
C LYS A 19 -19.80 -0.40 15.18
N ILE A 20 -19.67 0.66 16.00
CA ILE A 20 -20.57 1.81 15.96
C ILE A 20 -20.37 2.59 14.66
N LEU A 21 -19.13 2.85 14.25
CA LEU A 21 -18.83 3.59 13.02
C LEU A 21 -19.39 2.88 11.77
N PHE A 22 -19.27 1.55 11.72
CA PHE A 22 -19.71 0.75 10.59
C PHE A 22 -21.16 0.25 10.71
N VAL A 23 -21.90 0.63 11.77
CA VAL A 23 -23.30 0.18 11.97
C VAL A 23 -24.24 0.65 10.85
N VAL A 24 -23.86 1.75 10.18
CA VAL A 24 -24.63 2.33 9.07
C VAL A 24 -24.52 1.50 7.78
N VAL A 25 -23.54 0.60 7.68
CA VAL A 25 -23.41 -0.30 6.53
C VAL A 25 -24.56 -1.31 6.57
N PRO A 26 -25.42 -1.37 5.53
CA PRO A 26 -26.59 -2.24 5.54
C PRO A 26 -26.18 -3.72 5.49
N PRO A 27 -27.04 -4.63 5.97
CA PRO A 27 -26.76 -6.05 5.93
C PRO A 27 -26.61 -6.57 4.49
N SER A 28 -25.77 -7.60 4.30
CA SER A 28 -25.47 -8.20 2.98
C SER A 28 -26.68 -8.80 2.26
N LEU A 29 -27.78 -9.06 2.96
CA LEU A 29 -29.03 -9.54 2.36
C LEU A 29 -29.84 -8.41 1.69
N PHE A 30 -29.56 -7.14 2.02
CA PHE A 30 -30.28 -6.01 1.46
C PHE A 30 -29.83 -5.72 0.03
N LEU A 31 -30.79 -5.55 -0.90
CA LEU A 31 -30.54 -5.27 -2.33
C LEU A 31 -29.51 -6.22 -2.99
N GLY A 32 -29.55 -7.51 -2.64
CA GLY A 32 -28.63 -8.51 -3.18
C GLY A 32 -27.16 -8.27 -2.82
N GLY A 33 -26.88 -7.51 -1.75
CA GLY A 33 -25.54 -7.22 -1.25
C GLY A 33 -24.89 -5.98 -1.86
N TRP A 34 -25.44 -5.41 -2.92
CA TRP A 34 -24.87 -4.23 -3.60
C TRP A 34 -24.83 -2.99 -2.71
N ALA A 35 -25.87 -2.77 -1.91
CA ALA A 35 -25.91 -1.63 -0.98
C ALA A 35 -24.83 -1.76 0.12
N CYS A 36 -24.64 -2.97 0.64
CA CYS A 36 -23.58 -3.27 1.61
C CYS A 36 -22.20 -3.02 0.98
N PHE A 37 -21.99 -3.54 -0.24
CA PHE A 37 -20.72 -3.41 -0.95
C PHE A 37 -20.30 -1.95 -1.16
N TRP A 38 -21.14 -1.13 -1.80
CA TRP A 38 -20.79 0.26 -2.11
C TRP A 38 -20.64 1.13 -0.86
N MET A 39 -21.47 0.91 0.17
CA MET A 39 -21.39 1.68 1.40
C MET A 39 -20.16 1.31 2.24
N ALA A 40 -19.83 0.01 2.32
CA ALA A 40 -18.61 -0.45 2.96
C ALA A 40 -17.38 0.10 2.23
N LEU A 41 -17.36 0.08 0.90
CA LEU A 41 -16.27 0.63 0.08
C LEU A 41 -16.09 2.14 0.33
N ALA A 42 -17.18 2.91 0.36
CA ALA A 42 -17.13 4.33 0.66
C ALA A 42 -16.58 4.61 2.08
N MET A 43 -17.03 3.85 3.08
CA MET A 43 -16.54 4.00 4.45
C MET A 43 -15.06 3.67 4.60
N ILE A 44 -14.60 2.58 3.97
CA ILE A 44 -13.18 2.23 3.95
C ILE A 44 -12.37 3.36 3.29
N GLY A 45 -12.86 3.93 2.19
CA GLY A 45 -12.24 5.08 1.54
C GLY A 45 -12.11 6.30 2.46
N VAL A 46 -13.17 6.68 3.18
CA VAL A 46 -13.16 7.81 4.13
C VAL A 46 -12.19 7.56 5.28
N VAL A 47 -12.22 6.37 5.88
CA VAL A 47 -11.31 6.02 6.98
C VAL A 47 -9.86 6.02 6.50
N THR A 48 -9.59 5.50 5.31
CA THR A 48 -8.24 5.45 4.73
C THR A 48 -7.70 6.85 4.45
N ALA A 49 -8.53 7.75 3.92
CA ALA A 49 -8.15 9.16 3.72
C ALA A 49 -7.80 9.84 5.06
N PHE A 50 -8.63 9.66 6.08
CA PHE A 50 -8.38 10.21 7.42
C PHE A 50 -7.09 9.66 8.05
N VAL A 51 -6.86 8.34 7.96
CA VAL A 51 -5.63 7.71 8.47
C VAL A 51 -4.39 8.24 7.73
N GLY A 52 -4.49 8.45 6.41
CA GLY A 52 -3.42 9.06 5.61
C GLY A 52 -3.05 10.46 6.07
N ASP A 53 -4.04 11.31 6.31
CA ASP A 53 -3.84 12.69 6.80
C ASP A 53 -3.23 12.70 8.20
N VAL A 54 -3.74 11.86 9.12
CA VAL A 54 -3.21 11.73 10.47
C VAL A 54 -1.78 11.20 10.45
N ALA A 55 -1.49 10.20 9.62
CA ALA A 55 -0.13 9.68 9.47
C ALA A 55 0.83 10.77 8.99
N SER A 56 0.43 11.57 7.99
CA SER A 56 1.25 12.69 7.51
C SER A 56 1.48 13.76 8.57
N LEU A 57 0.46 14.07 9.38
CA LEU A 57 0.58 15.03 10.48
C LEU A 57 1.53 14.52 11.57
N VAL A 58 1.40 13.24 11.94
CA VAL A 58 2.28 12.59 12.90
C VAL A 58 3.73 12.58 12.39
N GLY A 59 3.95 12.24 11.12
CA GLY A 59 5.27 12.32 10.49
C GLY A 59 5.86 13.73 10.59
N CYS A 60 5.06 14.76 10.30
CA CYS A 60 5.47 16.16 10.43
C CYS A 60 5.84 16.53 11.88
N CYS A 61 5.05 16.13 12.88
CA CYS A 61 5.33 16.43 14.29
C CYS A 61 6.58 15.73 14.83
N ILE A 62 6.90 14.54 14.33
CA ILE A 62 8.08 13.75 14.76
C ILE A 62 9.32 14.09 13.91
N GLY A 63 9.17 14.84 12.82
CA GLY A 63 10.26 15.17 11.90
C GLY A 63 10.65 14.01 10.98
N ILE A 64 9.74 13.08 10.73
CA ILE A 64 9.94 11.96 9.81
C ILE A 64 9.51 12.39 8.41
N PRO A 65 10.36 12.25 7.37
CA PRO A 65 9.99 12.50 5.99
C PRO A 65 8.69 11.79 5.59
N GLN A 66 7.85 12.46 4.79
CA GLN A 66 6.55 11.93 4.36
C GLN A 66 6.68 10.60 3.62
N GLU A 67 7.75 10.43 2.83
CA GLU A 67 8.08 9.19 2.12
C GLU A 67 8.25 8.01 3.08
N ILE A 68 9.02 8.20 4.17
CA ILE A 68 9.27 7.17 5.18
C ILE A 68 7.97 6.84 5.92
N THR A 69 7.21 7.87 6.30
CA THR A 69 5.91 7.73 6.95
C THR A 69 4.92 6.93 6.09
N ALA A 70 4.88 7.20 4.79
CA ALA A 70 4.03 6.48 3.84
C ALA A 70 4.42 5.01 3.70
N ILE A 71 5.71 4.70 3.59
CA ILE A 71 6.22 3.32 3.43
C ILE A 71 6.05 2.50 4.71
N THR A 72 6.21 3.10 5.88
CA THR A 72 6.26 2.36 7.16
C THR A 72 4.92 2.29 7.88
N LEU A 73 4.15 3.38 7.93
CA LEU A 73 2.89 3.43 8.66
C LEU A 73 1.69 3.18 7.76
N VAL A 74 1.59 3.92 6.66
CA VAL A 74 0.41 3.86 5.77
C VAL A 74 0.39 2.54 5.00
N ALA A 75 1.47 2.22 4.29
CA ALA A 75 1.54 1.03 3.45
C ALA A 75 1.42 -0.28 4.25
N LEU A 76 2.02 -0.33 5.45
CA LEU A 76 1.86 -1.46 6.35
C LEU A 76 0.40 -1.60 6.80
N GLY A 77 -0.23 -0.50 7.24
CA GLY A 77 -1.61 -0.50 7.69
C GLY A 77 -2.61 -0.96 6.62
N THR A 78 -2.46 -0.48 5.38
CA THR A 78 -3.35 -0.87 4.27
C THR A 78 -3.13 -2.32 3.80
N SER A 79 -1.95 -2.90 4.04
CA SER A 79 -1.62 -4.27 3.64
C SER A 79 -1.95 -5.33 4.69
N LEU A 80 -2.35 -4.93 5.91
CA LEU A 80 -2.75 -5.87 6.96
C LEU A 80 -3.96 -6.73 6.57
N PRO A 81 -5.05 -6.20 5.99
CA PRO A 81 -6.16 -7.02 5.52
C PRO A 81 -5.74 -8.04 4.46
N ASP A 82 -4.90 -7.64 3.51
CA ASP A 82 -4.35 -8.54 2.48
C ASP A 82 -3.51 -9.65 3.11
N THR A 83 -2.72 -9.32 4.12
CA THR A 83 -1.90 -10.29 4.86
C THR A 83 -2.78 -11.31 5.57
N LEU A 84 -3.87 -10.88 6.22
CA LEU A 84 -4.81 -11.78 6.90
C LEU A 84 -5.59 -12.67 5.91
N ALA A 85 -5.97 -12.12 4.76
CA ALA A 85 -6.60 -12.88 3.68
C ALA A 85 -5.65 -13.94 3.12
N SER A 86 -4.39 -13.58 2.84
CA SER A 86 -3.35 -14.48 2.36
C SER A 86 -2.96 -15.54 3.39
N MET A 87 -2.95 -15.21 4.68
CA MET A 87 -2.76 -16.17 5.76
C MET A 87 -3.88 -17.20 5.79
N THR A 88 -5.13 -16.74 5.65
CA THR A 88 -6.30 -17.63 5.65
C THR A 88 -6.26 -18.58 4.45
N SER A 89 -5.93 -18.09 3.25
CA SER A 89 -5.80 -18.94 2.07
C SER A 89 -4.62 -19.91 2.17
N ALA A 90 -3.50 -19.51 2.78
CA ALA A 90 -2.36 -20.39 3.02
C ALA A 90 -2.67 -21.52 4.02
N GLN A 91 -3.53 -21.29 5.01
CA GLN A 91 -3.93 -22.31 5.98
C GLN A 91 -4.91 -23.34 5.41
N MET A 92 -5.62 -22.97 4.35
CA MET A 92 -6.62 -23.82 3.69
C MET A 92 -6.05 -24.67 2.56
N ASP A 93 -4.77 -24.52 2.22
CA ASP A 93 -4.13 -25.16 1.07
C ASP A 93 -2.73 -25.70 1.45
N ASP A 94 -2.48 -26.98 1.20
CA ASP A 94 -1.23 -27.66 1.55
C ASP A 94 -0.01 -27.13 0.80
N THR A 95 -0.18 -26.67 -0.45
CA THR A 95 0.90 -26.01 -1.22
C THR A 95 0.96 -24.51 -0.99
N ALA A 96 -0.10 -23.94 -0.41
CA ALA A 96 -0.31 -22.52 -0.17
C ALA A 96 -0.15 -21.63 -1.41
N ASP A 97 -0.29 -22.19 -2.62
CA ASP A 97 -0.11 -21.47 -3.88
C ASP A 97 -1.22 -20.40 -4.06
N ASN A 98 -2.42 -20.68 -3.53
CA ASN A 98 -3.53 -19.72 -3.52
C ASN A 98 -3.18 -18.40 -2.79
N SER A 99 -2.29 -18.44 -1.80
CA SER A 99 -1.85 -17.24 -1.09
C SER A 99 -0.95 -16.35 -1.95
N ILE A 100 -0.14 -16.94 -2.82
CA ILE A 100 0.68 -16.18 -3.78
C ILE A 100 -0.21 -15.50 -4.82
N GLY A 101 -1.25 -16.18 -5.30
CA GLY A 101 -2.25 -15.59 -6.18
C GLY A 101 -2.93 -14.35 -5.57
N ASN A 102 -3.28 -14.43 -4.27
CA ASN A 102 -3.86 -13.30 -3.55
C ASN A 102 -2.89 -12.12 -3.42
N ILE A 103 -1.65 -12.38 -2.98
CA ILE A 103 -0.61 -11.33 -2.82
C ILE A 103 -0.32 -10.65 -4.17
N LEU A 104 -0.15 -11.43 -5.24
CA LEU A 104 0.10 -10.90 -6.58
C LEU A 104 -1.09 -10.05 -7.07
N GLY A 105 -2.31 -10.56 -6.87
CA GLY A 105 -3.54 -9.86 -7.21
C GLY A 105 -3.66 -8.51 -6.51
N SER A 106 -3.49 -8.46 -5.19
CA SER A 106 -3.54 -7.22 -4.41
C SER A 106 -2.46 -6.21 -4.86
N ASN A 107 -1.24 -6.66 -5.12
CA ASN A 107 -0.18 -5.80 -5.63
C ASN A 107 -0.48 -5.24 -7.04
N CYS A 108 -1.04 -6.07 -7.93
CA CYS A 108 -1.47 -5.62 -9.24
C CYS A 108 -2.57 -4.56 -9.14
N VAL A 109 -3.57 -4.75 -8.28
CA VAL A 109 -4.63 -3.75 -8.05
C VAL A 109 -4.05 -2.45 -7.49
N ASN A 110 -3.14 -2.51 -6.52
CA ASN A 110 -2.51 -1.33 -5.94
C ASN A 110 -1.75 -0.49 -6.99
N VAL A 111 -0.98 -1.15 -7.87
CA VAL A 111 -0.21 -0.45 -8.91
C VAL A 111 -1.11 0.01 -10.06
N PHE A 112 -1.88 -0.91 -10.67
CA PHE A 112 -2.63 -0.57 -11.88
C PHE A 112 -3.88 0.25 -11.59
N LEU A 113 -4.63 -0.12 -10.55
CA LEU A 113 -5.86 0.58 -10.19
C LEU A 113 -5.56 1.76 -9.27
N GLY A 114 -4.82 1.53 -8.18
CA GLY A 114 -4.51 2.56 -7.19
C GLY A 114 -3.71 3.72 -7.78
N LEU A 115 -2.50 3.44 -8.27
CA LEU A 115 -1.65 4.48 -8.88
C LEU A 115 -2.17 4.91 -10.26
N GLY A 116 -2.63 3.96 -11.09
CA GLY A 116 -3.09 4.28 -12.45
C GLY A 116 -4.31 5.19 -12.49
N ILE A 117 -5.35 4.93 -11.68
CA ILE A 117 -6.55 5.79 -11.63
C ILE A 117 -6.20 7.15 -11.05
N SER A 118 -5.48 7.21 -9.92
CA SER A 118 -5.14 8.48 -9.28
C SER A 118 -4.31 9.38 -10.21
N TRP A 119 -3.35 8.81 -10.93
CA TRP A 119 -2.57 9.52 -11.94
C TRP A 119 -3.44 10.02 -13.10
N THR A 120 -4.34 9.16 -13.62
CA THR A 120 -5.23 9.51 -14.73
C THR A 120 -6.15 10.66 -14.36
N ILE A 121 -6.76 10.62 -13.16
CA ILE A 121 -7.60 11.70 -12.64
C ILE A 121 -6.79 13.00 -12.54
N GLY A 122 -5.58 12.94 -11.98
CA GLY A 122 -4.71 14.12 -11.88
C GLY A 122 -4.32 14.70 -13.24
N ALA A 123 -3.99 13.85 -14.21
CA ALA A 123 -3.63 14.27 -15.57
C ALA A 123 -4.81 14.94 -16.29
N VAL A 124 -6.01 14.36 -16.20
CA VAL A 124 -7.24 14.95 -16.77
C VAL A 124 -7.57 16.27 -16.11
N TYR A 125 -7.48 16.35 -14.78
CA TYR A 125 -7.72 17.58 -14.03
C TYR A 125 -6.80 18.72 -14.50
N TRP A 126 -5.50 18.46 -14.59
CA TRP A 126 -4.54 19.49 -15.03
C TRP A 126 -4.68 19.83 -16.52
N ARG A 127 -5.12 18.88 -17.35
CA ARG A 127 -5.44 19.16 -18.77
C ARG A 127 -6.62 20.13 -18.90
N ILE A 128 -7.63 20.01 -18.04
CA ILE A 128 -8.81 20.89 -18.04
C ILE A 128 -8.48 22.24 -17.40
N LYS A 129 -7.75 22.25 -16.27
CA LYS A 129 -7.46 23.47 -15.51
C LYS A 129 -6.40 24.37 -16.15
N GLY A 130 -5.43 23.77 -16.85
CA GLY A 130 -4.32 24.49 -17.47
C GLY A 130 -3.32 25.10 -16.47
N ALA A 131 -2.38 25.90 -16.98
CA ALA A 131 -1.30 26.51 -16.20
C ALA A 131 -1.78 27.71 -15.39
N THR A 132 -2.18 27.47 -14.13
CA THR A 132 -2.52 28.52 -13.16
C THR A 132 -1.29 29.38 -12.79
N PRO A 133 -1.48 30.63 -12.31
CA PRO A 133 -0.37 31.47 -11.83
C PRO A 133 0.44 30.80 -10.72
N GLU A 134 -0.25 30.13 -9.78
CA GLU A 134 0.38 29.35 -8.71
C GLU A 134 1.25 28.21 -9.26
N TRP A 135 0.75 27.48 -10.27
CA TRP A 135 1.50 26.41 -10.91
C TRP A 135 2.76 26.94 -11.59
N LYS A 136 2.68 28.08 -12.28
CA LYS A 136 3.83 28.72 -12.95
C LYS A 136 4.90 29.17 -11.96
N ALA A 137 4.49 29.62 -10.78
CA ALA A 137 5.39 30.10 -9.73
C ALA A 137 6.10 28.97 -8.96
N ARG A 138 5.66 27.71 -9.10
CA ARG A 138 6.34 26.57 -8.45
C ARG A 138 7.74 26.41 -9.03
N THR A 139 8.69 26.04 -8.18
CA THR A 139 10.07 25.79 -8.58
C THR A 139 10.45 24.33 -8.37
N LEU A 140 11.31 23.81 -9.24
CA LEU A 140 11.98 22.53 -9.11
C LEU A 140 13.47 22.76 -9.40
N ASN A 141 14.35 22.38 -8.48
CA ASN A 141 15.80 22.55 -8.61
C ASN A 141 16.22 23.99 -8.97
N GLY A 142 15.54 24.99 -8.39
CA GLY A 142 15.82 26.41 -8.62
C GLY A 142 15.26 27.02 -9.92
N GLN A 143 14.61 26.24 -10.78
CA GLN A 143 13.93 26.74 -12.00
C GLN A 143 12.42 26.69 -11.86
N THR A 144 11.69 27.59 -12.54
CA THR A 144 10.23 27.61 -12.46
C THR A 144 9.59 26.52 -13.32
N TYR A 145 8.40 26.08 -12.96
CA TYR A 145 7.63 25.12 -13.75
C TYR A 145 7.28 25.68 -15.12
N ALA A 146 7.12 27.00 -15.24
CA ALA A 146 6.91 27.66 -16.53
C ALA A 146 8.11 27.48 -17.46
N ASP A 147 9.34 27.55 -16.94
CA ASP A 147 10.55 27.39 -17.74
C ASP A 147 10.79 25.93 -18.14
N LEU A 148 10.44 24.98 -17.26
CA LEU A 148 10.73 23.56 -17.42
C LEU A 148 9.66 22.77 -18.18
N PHE A 149 8.38 23.08 -17.94
CA PHE A 149 7.27 22.18 -18.26
C PHE A 149 6.12 22.84 -19.02
N MET A 150 6.23 24.12 -19.38
CA MET A 150 5.20 24.79 -20.16
C MET A 150 5.18 24.24 -21.59
N GLN A 151 4.01 23.79 -22.03
CA GLN A 151 3.83 23.26 -23.38
C GLN A 151 3.72 24.41 -24.42
N PRO A 152 4.02 24.16 -25.70
CA PRO A 152 3.91 25.16 -26.77
C PRO A 152 2.49 25.75 -26.93
N ASP A 153 1.46 25.00 -26.52
CA ASP A 153 0.06 25.45 -26.49
C ASP A 153 -0.26 26.36 -25.28
N GLY A 154 0.74 26.67 -24.45
CA GLY A 154 0.60 27.46 -23.23
C GLY A 154 -0.05 26.70 -22.07
N SER A 155 -0.32 25.41 -22.23
CA SER A 155 -0.91 24.57 -21.19
C SER A 155 0.15 24.03 -20.20
N GLY A 156 -0.29 23.80 -18.96
CA GLY A 156 0.48 23.14 -17.93
C GLY A 156 0.03 21.68 -17.78
N GLY A 157 0.72 20.93 -16.93
CA GLY A 157 0.42 19.51 -16.71
C GLY A 157 0.55 19.06 -15.26
N LEU A 158 0.14 17.83 -15.00
CA LEU A 158 0.45 17.14 -13.76
C LEU A 158 1.95 16.87 -13.73
N ILE A 159 2.66 17.53 -12.79
CA ILE A 159 4.10 17.34 -12.58
C ILE A 159 4.29 16.66 -11.24
N VAL A 160 4.96 15.50 -11.27
CA VAL A 160 5.34 14.73 -10.07
C VAL A 160 6.85 14.53 -10.14
N PRO A 161 7.64 15.29 -9.36
CA PRO A 161 9.08 15.10 -9.28
C PRO A 161 9.41 13.67 -8.82
N ALA A 162 10.35 13.02 -9.49
CA ALA A 162 10.69 11.63 -9.18
C ALA A 162 11.39 11.46 -7.82
N GLY A 163 12.11 12.47 -7.31
CA GLY A 163 12.79 12.41 -6.02
C GLY A 163 13.62 11.13 -5.86
N THR A 164 13.39 10.40 -4.77
CA THR A 164 14.07 9.14 -4.43
C THR A 164 13.42 7.90 -5.06
N LEU A 165 12.42 8.07 -5.93
CA LEU A 165 11.61 6.99 -6.51
C LEU A 165 12.46 6.01 -7.30
N LEU A 166 13.42 6.49 -8.09
CA LEU A 166 14.25 5.61 -8.92
C LEU A 166 15.03 4.60 -8.06
N PHE A 167 15.64 5.07 -6.97
CA PHE A 167 16.34 4.21 -6.03
C PHE A 167 15.38 3.18 -5.41
N SER A 168 14.21 3.64 -4.97
CA SER A 168 13.17 2.79 -4.38
C SER A 168 12.70 1.69 -5.33
N VAL A 169 12.52 2.01 -6.62
CA VAL A 169 12.13 1.07 -7.67
C VAL A 169 13.25 0.07 -7.94
N CYS A 170 14.51 0.50 -7.96
CA CYS A 170 15.66 -0.40 -8.11
C CYS A 170 15.75 -1.39 -6.94
N CYS A 171 15.64 -0.90 -5.69
CA CYS A 171 15.64 -1.75 -4.49
C CYS A 171 14.45 -2.73 -4.48
N TYR A 172 13.25 -2.26 -4.82
CA TYR A 172 12.07 -3.11 -4.93
C TYR A 172 12.24 -4.19 -6.00
N THR A 173 12.71 -3.83 -7.19
CA THR A 173 12.89 -4.78 -8.30
C THR A 173 13.93 -5.85 -7.95
N PHE A 174 15.04 -5.46 -7.33
CA PHE A 174 16.08 -6.38 -6.89
C PHE A 174 15.56 -7.36 -5.84
N THR A 175 14.92 -6.85 -4.78
CA THR A 175 14.36 -7.69 -3.71
C THR A 175 13.20 -8.57 -4.20
N ALA A 176 12.32 -8.06 -5.07
CA ALA A 176 11.29 -8.85 -5.73
C ALA A 176 11.88 -9.97 -6.58
N GLY A 177 12.96 -9.71 -7.33
CA GLY A 177 13.66 -10.73 -8.11
C GLY A 177 14.21 -11.87 -7.24
N LEU A 178 14.81 -11.54 -6.09
CA LEU A 178 15.29 -12.53 -5.12
C LEU A 178 14.13 -13.34 -4.50
N CYS A 179 13.01 -12.68 -4.19
CA CYS A 179 11.79 -13.34 -3.70
C CYS A 179 11.26 -14.35 -4.73
N ILE A 180 11.10 -13.93 -5.99
CA ILE A 180 10.64 -14.80 -7.08
C ILE A 180 11.60 -15.97 -7.28
N LEU A 181 12.91 -15.73 -7.27
CA LEU A 181 13.90 -16.81 -7.38
C LEU A 181 13.75 -17.84 -6.26
N LEU A 182 13.55 -17.39 -5.01
CA LEU A 182 13.28 -18.27 -3.88
C LEU A 182 12.00 -19.10 -4.11
N LEU A 183 10.91 -18.49 -4.56
CA LEU A 183 9.66 -19.20 -4.85
C LEU A 183 9.82 -20.22 -5.98
N LEU A 184 10.55 -19.88 -7.04
CA LEU A 184 10.87 -20.82 -8.14
C LEU A 184 11.71 -22.00 -7.67
N VAL A 185 12.71 -21.75 -6.82
CA VAL A 185 13.52 -22.82 -6.20
C VAL A 185 12.66 -23.70 -5.30
N ARG A 186 11.76 -23.12 -4.50
CA ARG A 186 10.82 -23.88 -3.66
C ARG A 186 9.88 -24.73 -4.49
N ARG A 187 9.30 -24.19 -5.56
CA ARG A 187 8.44 -24.93 -6.50
C ARG A 187 9.18 -26.11 -7.12
N SER A 188 10.44 -25.93 -7.50
CA SER A 188 11.29 -26.99 -8.04
C SER A 188 11.67 -28.07 -7.01
N ARG A 189 11.91 -27.68 -5.75
CA ARG A 189 12.40 -28.57 -4.67
C ARG A 189 11.28 -29.31 -3.92
N TYR A 190 10.15 -28.65 -3.70
CA TYR A 190 9.09 -29.08 -2.79
C TYR A 190 7.71 -29.20 -3.46
N GLY A 191 7.59 -28.82 -4.73
CA GLY A 191 6.34 -28.92 -5.49
C GLY A 191 5.30 -27.84 -5.20
N GLY A 192 5.60 -26.89 -4.31
CA GLY A 192 4.73 -25.76 -3.97
C GLY A 192 5.53 -24.50 -3.64
N GLU A 193 4.88 -23.34 -3.67
CA GLU A 193 5.54 -22.04 -3.52
C GLU A 193 5.78 -21.69 -2.05
N LEU A 194 4.81 -21.97 -1.17
CA LEU A 194 4.92 -21.69 0.28
C LEU A 194 4.66 -22.92 1.16
N GLY A 195 4.07 -23.98 0.61
CA GLY A 195 3.85 -25.27 1.29
C GLY A 195 5.10 -26.13 1.43
N GLY A 196 4.94 -27.37 1.91
CA GLY A 196 6.03 -28.34 2.09
C GLY A 196 6.52 -28.48 3.54
N PRO A 197 7.76 -28.98 3.77
CA PRO A 197 8.20 -29.33 5.12
C PRO A 197 8.35 -28.10 6.03
N LYS A 198 7.93 -28.22 7.30
CA LYS A 198 7.92 -27.12 8.29
C LYS A 198 9.28 -26.42 8.45
N SER A 199 10.38 -27.18 8.36
CA SER A 199 11.74 -26.61 8.44
C SER A 199 12.05 -25.68 7.27
N ALA A 200 11.59 -26.02 6.06
CA ALA A 200 11.74 -25.16 4.88
C ALA A 200 10.81 -23.95 4.96
N GLN A 201 9.57 -24.12 5.45
CA GLN A 201 8.63 -23.00 5.66
C GLN A 201 9.21 -21.96 6.62
N GLN A 202 9.75 -22.38 7.77
CA GLN A 202 10.33 -21.46 8.76
C GLN A 202 11.57 -20.74 8.25
N ARG A 203 12.51 -21.47 7.63
CA ARG A 203 13.72 -20.89 7.05
C ARG A 203 13.39 -19.86 5.97
N ASP A 204 12.50 -20.22 5.05
CA ASP A 204 12.21 -19.37 3.90
C ASP A 204 11.29 -18.19 4.28
N SER A 205 10.41 -18.36 5.28
CA SER A 205 9.68 -17.24 5.90
C SER A 205 10.64 -16.24 6.57
N LEU A 206 11.65 -16.72 7.30
CA LEU A 206 12.68 -15.84 7.88
C LEU A 206 13.47 -15.10 6.78
N ALA A 207 13.84 -15.79 5.70
CA ALA A 207 14.54 -15.18 4.58
C ALA A 207 13.69 -14.08 3.89
N LEU A 208 12.40 -14.33 3.66
CA LEU A 208 11.47 -13.35 3.10
C LEU A 208 11.27 -12.14 4.03
N PHE A 209 11.19 -12.36 5.35
CA PHE A 209 11.09 -11.28 6.32
C PHE A 209 12.36 -10.43 6.36
N ILE A 210 13.53 -11.05 6.34
CA ILE A 210 14.82 -10.33 6.26
C ILE A 210 14.90 -9.51 4.98
N LEU A 211 14.47 -10.06 3.85
CA LEU A 211 14.45 -9.37 2.57
C LEU A 211 13.55 -8.13 2.59
N TRP A 212 12.38 -8.22 3.24
CA TRP A 212 11.51 -7.09 3.49
C TRP A 212 12.16 -6.04 4.40
N CYS A 213 12.80 -6.44 5.50
CA CYS A 213 13.54 -5.52 6.38
C CYS A 213 14.66 -4.80 5.62
N ILE A 214 15.41 -5.51 4.78
CA ILE A 214 16.46 -4.91 3.93
C ILE A 214 15.86 -3.85 3.02
N TYR A 215 14.75 -4.16 2.34
CA TYR A 215 14.05 -3.20 1.48
C TYR A 215 13.64 -1.93 2.26
N VAL A 216 12.95 -2.10 3.39
CA VAL A 216 12.46 -0.97 4.20
C VAL A 216 13.63 -0.12 4.71
N VAL A 217 14.69 -0.74 5.23
CA VAL A 217 15.85 -0.02 5.75
C VAL A 217 16.57 0.72 4.63
N CYS A 218 16.87 0.07 3.51
CA CYS A 218 17.58 0.70 2.39
C CYS A 218 16.82 1.90 1.83
N VAL A 219 15.51 1.76 1.60
CA VAL A 219 14.69 2.85 1.07
C VAL A 219 14.55 3.98 2.09
N SER A 220 14.33 3.65 3.36
CA SER A 220 14.16 4.67 4.41
C SER A 220 15.44 5.44 4.68
N THR A 221 16.60 4.78 4.70
CA THR A 221 17.89 5.47 4.89
C THR A 221 18.24 6.36 3.71
N TYR A 222 18.01 5.89 2.49
CA TYR A 222 18.22 6.71 1.30
C TYR A 222 17.27 7.92 1.27
N ALA A 223 16.00 7.73 1.61
CA ALA A 223 15.04 8.82 1.73
C ALA A 223 15.46 9.84 2.80
N ALA A 224 15.91 9.39 3.98
CA ALA A 224 16.39 10.26 5.04
C ALA A 224 17.62 11.08 4.62
N MET A 225 18.58 10.47 3.92
CA MET A 225 19.80 11.15 3.45
C MET A 225 19.52 12.23 2.38
N ASN A 226 18.42 12.09 1.63
CA ASN A 226 18.06 13.01 0.54
C ASN A 226 16.89 13.93 0.91
N ALA A 227 16.38 13.86 2.15
CA ALA A 227 15.31 14.75 2.64
C ALA A 227 15.81 16.17 2.94
N GLU A 228 17.13 16.37 3.05
CA GLU A 228 17.78 17.65 3.39
C GLU A 228 18.44 18.36 2.19
N ALA A 229 18.28 17.84 0.97
CA ALA A 229 18.83 18.41 -0.27
C ALA A 229 17.75 19.08 -1.13
#